data_AF-A0A6N2D695-F1
#
_entry.id   AF-A0A6N2D695-F1
#
_cell.length_a   1.000
_cell.length_b   1.000
_cell.length_c   1.000
_cell.angle_alpha   90.00
_cell.angle_beta   90.00
_cell.angle_gamma   90.00
#
_symmetry.space_group_name_H-M   'P 1'
#
loop_
_entity.id
_entity.type
_entity.pdbx_description
1 polymer ?
#
loop_
_entity_poly.entity_id
_entity_poly.type
_entity_poly.pdbx_seq_one_letter_code
_entity_poly.pdbx_strand_id
1 'polypeptide(L)'
;MNEEWLIEGERRSVALMLRPGRCHALLAVGPGFSRDVPVPRIREEEPVQVDAILYRPDGIRFSQDIGVDATPVIVDICPEDGRAWRYELVLYRGSGAVHWQLWSDSPTLPDGTE
;
A
#
# COMPACT_ATOMS: atom_id res chain seq x y z
N MET A 1 6.32 1.62 11.26
CA MET A 1 5.91 0.98 10.00
C MET A 1 5.41 -0.41 10.36
N ASN A 2 4.27 -0.83 9.85
CA ASN A 2 3.72 -2.17 10.08
C ASN A 2 4.39 -3.16 9.12
N GLU A 3 4.34 -4.46 9.45
CA GLU A 3 4.97 -5.52 8.65
C GLU A 3 3.99 -6.70 8.50
N GLU A 4 3.96 -7.26 7.30
CA GLU A 4 3.18 -8.44 6.95
C GLU A 4 4.09 -9.40 6.17
N TRP A 5 4.23 -10.63 6.64
CA TRP A 5 4.90 -11.67 5.85
C TRP A 5 3.92 -12.23 4.83
N LEU A 6 4.27 -12.15 3.54
CA LEU A 6 3.46 -12.65 2.43
C LEU A 6 4.27 -13.59 1.56
N ILE A 7 3.59 -14.60 1.00
CA ILE A 7 4.09 -15.40 -0.12
C ILE A 7 3.37 -15.02 -1.42
N GLU A 8 3.89 -15.50 -2.54
CA GLU A 8 3.34 -15.25 -3.87
C GLU A 8 1.84 -15.61 -3.94
N GLY A 9 1.04 -14.68 -4.44
CA GLY A 9 -0.41 -14.76 -4.55
C GLY A 9 -1.16 -14.58 -3.23
N GLU A 10 -0.47 -14.49 -2.08
CA GLU A 10 -1.11 -14.25 -0.80
C GLU A 10 -1.68 -12.82 -0.74
N ARG A 11 -2.87 -12.73 -0.14
CA ARG A 11 -3.56 -11.47 0.14
C ARG A 11 -3.67 -11.28 1.63
N ARG A 12 -3.33 -10.09 2.11
CA ARG A 12 -3.58 -9.67 3.49
C ARG A 12 -4.53 -8.49 3.51
N SER A 13 -5.61 -8.64 4.25
CA SER A 13 -6.57 -7.56 4.50
C SER A 13 -6.33 -6.93 5.86
N VAL A 14 -6.26 -5.60 5.89
CA VAL A 14 -6.10 -4.78 7.09
C VAL A 14 -7.29 -3.83 7.19
N ALA A 15 -7.91 -3.77 8.37
CA ALA A 15 -8.93 -2.76 8.67
C ALA A 15 -8.25 -1.45 9.11
N LEU A 16 -8.55 -0.36 8.40
CA LEU A 16 -8.01 0.96 8.67
C LEU A 16 -9.09 1.88 9.25
N MET A 17 -8.82 2.42 10.43
CA MET A 17 -9.63 3.49 11.02
C MET A 17 -9.02 4.83 10.63
N LEU A 18 -9.61 5.48 9.62
CA LEU A 18 -9.15 6.76 9.12
C LEU A 18 -9.89 7.91 9.81
N ARG A 19 -9.22 9.04 10.01
CA ARG A 19 -9.81 10.19 10.70
C ARG A 19 -10.71 11.01 9.76
N PRO A 20 -12.00 11.20 10.07
CA PRO A 20 -12.89 12.01 9.24
C PRO A 20 -12.35 13.45 9.09
N GLY A 21 -12.51 14.04 7.90
CA GLY A 21 -12.09 15.43 7.65
C GLY A 21 -10.57 15.63 7.58
N ARG A 22 -9.81 14.54 7.39
CA ARG A 22 -8.37 14.55 7.11
C ARG A 22 -8.07 13.67 5.92
N CYS A 23 -7.16 14.12 5.05
CA CYS A 23 -6.66 13.29 3.96
C CYS A 23 -5.44 12.49 4.42
N HIS A 24 -5.31 11.28 3.88
CA HIS A 24 -4.28 10.32 4.25
C HIS A 24 -3.57 9.78 3.01
N ALA A 25 -2.37 9.26 3.23
CA ALA A 25 -1.61 8.50 2.25
C ALA A 25 -1.19 7.14 2.84
N LEU A 26 -1.13 6.13 1.98
CA LEU A 26 -0.64 4.78 2.26
C LEU A 26 0.54 4.48 1.33
N LEU A 27 1.59 3.90 1.90
CA LEU A 27 2.70 3.31 1.16
C LEU A 27 2.82 1.86 1.63
N ALA A 28 3.01 0.95 0.69
CA ALA A 28 3.62 -0.33 0.97
C ALA A 28 5.03 -0.40 0.39
N VAL A 29 5.85 -1.27 0.95
CA VAL A 29 7.22 -1.54 0.52
C VAL A 29 7.43 -3.03 0.59
N GLY A 30 7.67 -3.66 -0.56
CA GLY A 30 7.92 -5.08 -0.70
C GLY A 30 9.29 -5.49 -0.16
N PRO A 31 9.49 -6.82 0.01
CA PRO A 31 10.75 -7.36 0.49
C PRO A 31 11.93 -6.91 -0.38
N GLY A 32 13.05 -6.58 0.28
CA GLY A 32 14.28 -6.15 -0.40
C GLY A 32 14.39 -4.64 -0.65
N PHE A 33 13.44 -3.81 -0.23
CA PHE A 33 13.52 -2.35 -0.37
C PHE A 33 13.93 -1.60 0.92
N SER A 34 14.40 -2.29 1.96
CA SER A 34 14.94 -1.66 3.17
C SER A 34 16.34 -1.09 2.93
N ARG A 35 16.55 0.20 3.22
CA ARG A 35 17.84 0.91 3.06
C ARG A 35 19.04 0.25 3.78
N ASP A 36 18.78 -0.52 4.84
CA ASP A 36 19.82 -1.07 5.72
C ASP A 36 20.11 -2.56 5.49
N VAL A 37 19.36 -3.20 4.59
CA VAL A 37 19.68 -4.57 4.16
C VAL A 37 20.27 -4.44 2.77
N PRO A 38 21.56 -4.77 2.55
CA PRO A 38 22.08 -4.87 1.20
C PRO A 38 21.17 -5.86 0.48
N VAL A 39 20.34 -5.35 -0.44
CA VAL A 39 19.46 -6.16 -1.28
C VAL A 39 20.39 -7.19 -1.90
N PRO A 40 20.34 -8.47 -1.49
CA PRO A 40 21.19 -9.46 -2.09
C PRO A 40 20.70 -9.49 -3.52
N ARG A 41 21.46 -8.87 -4.44
CA ARG A 41 21.06 -8.58 -5.83
C ARG A 41 20.07 -9.64 -6.23
N ILE A 42 18.77 -9.32 -6.14
CA ILE A 42 17.74 -10.22 -6.63
C ILE A 42 18.24 -10.42 -8.04
N ARG A 43 18.65 -11.65 -8.35
CA ARG A 43 19.17 -11.99 -9.69
C ARG A 43 18.26 -11.25 -10.65
N GLU A 44 18.83 -10.48 -11.57
CA GLU A 44 18.21 -9.38 -12.35
C GLU A 44 16.90 -9.70 -13.08
N GLU A 45 16.27 -10.83 -12.82
CA GLU A 45 15.25 -11.40 -13.63
C GLU A 45 13.85 -10.96 -13.21
N GLU A 46 13.50 -10.71 -11.93
CA GLU A 46 12.12 -10.30 -11.63
C GLU A 46 11.95 -9.35 -10.42
N PRO A 47 11.39 -8.13 -10.60
CA PRO A 47 11.05 -7.26 -9.48
C PRO A 47 9.98 -7.92 -8.62
N VAL A 48 10.11 -7.79 -7.30
CA VAL A 48 9.04 -8.10 -6.34
C VAL A 48 7.87 -7.16 -6.66
N GLN A 49 6.68 -7.71 -6.82
CA GLN A 49 5.48 -6.95 -7.16
C GLN A 49 4.54 -6.94 -5.97
N VAL A 50 4.26 -5.75 -5.45
CA VAL A 50 3.28 -5.55 -4.39
C VAL A 50 2.16 -4.71 -4.95
N ASP A 51 0.94 -5.24 -4.89
CA ASP A 51 -0.26 -4.49 -5.18
C ASP A 51 -0.88 -3.99 -3.88
N ALA A 52 -1.39 -2.76 -3.95
CA ALA A 52 -2.10 -2.10 -2.88
C ALA A 52 -3.51 -1.76 -3.37
N ILE A 53 -4.53 -2.26 -2.68
CA ILE A 53 -5.94 -1.98 -3.03
C ILE A 53 -6.65 -1.43 -1.80
N LEU A 54 -7.32 -0.30 -1.95
CA LEU A 54 -8.10 0.31 -0.89
C LEU A 54 -9.59 0.25 -1.22
N TYR A 55 -10.38 -0.25 -0.27
CA TYR A 55 -11.82 -0.33 -0.34
C TYR A 55 -12.46 0.60 0.69
N ARG A 56 -13.54 1.26 0.26
CA ARG A 56 -14.45 2.00 1.13
C ARG A 56 -15.17 1.06 2.10
N PRO A 57 -15.76 1.62 3.19
CA PRO A 57 -16.55 0.84 4.14
C PRO A 57 -17.75 0.09 3.55
N ASP A 58 -18.26 0.52 2.39
CA ASP A 58 -19.33 -0.14 1.65
C ASP A 58 -18.84 -1.32 0.78
N GLY A 59 -17.54 -1.60 0.78
CA GLY A 59 -16.91 -2.65 -0.02
C GLY A 59 -16.56 -2.23 -1.45
N ILE A 60 -16.84 -0.98 -1.84
CA ILE A 60 -16.48 -0.47 -3.17
C ILE A 60 -14.98 -0.14 -3.19
N ARG A 61 -14.28 -0.57 -4.24
CA ARG A 61 -12.87 -0.22 -4.45
C ARG A 61 -12.75 1.30 -4.64
N PHE A 62 -12.00 1.96 -3.76
CA PHE A 62 -11.71 3.39 -3.81
C PHE A 62 -10.56 3.70 -4.76
N SER A 63 -9.42 3.05 -4.52
CA SER A 63 -8.18 3.27 -5.25
C SER A 63 -7.36 1.99 -5.25
N GLN A 64 -6.44 1.91 -6.20
CA GLN A 64 -5.49 0.82 -6.30
C GLN A 64 -4.21 1.33 -6.93
N ASP A 65 -3.10 0.78 -6.47
CA ASP A 65 -1.84 0.85 -7.18
C ASP A 65 -1.41 -0.60 -7.42
N ILE A 66 -1.40 -0.95 -8.71
CA ILE A 66 -1.24 -2.32 -9.21
C ILE A 66 -0.18 -2.25 -10.28
N GLY A 67 0.84 -3.10 -10.21
CA GLY A 67 1.89 -3.05 -11.22
C GLY A 67 3.17 -3.77 -10.87
N VAL A 68 4.22 -3.38 -11.59
CA VAL A 68 5.51 -4.06 -11.63
C VAL A 68 6.48 -3.57 -10.55
N ASP A 69 6.00 -2.74 -9.61
CA ASP A 69 6.84 -2.16 -8.55
C ASP A 69 6.63 -2.82 -7.19
N ALA A 70 7.57 -2.55 -6.30
CA ALA A 70 7.55 -3.03 -4.93
C ALA A 70 7.14 -1.93 -3.95
N THR A 71 6.70 -0.76 -4.42
CA THR A 71 6.47 0.42 -3.58
C THR A 71 5.16 1.13 -3.93
N PRO A 72 4.01 0.44 -3.89
CA PRO A 72 2.76 1.04 -4.30
C PRO A 72 2.32 2.14 -3.32
N VAL A 73 1.76 3.22 -3.87
CA VAL A 73 1.34 4.40 -3.12
C VAL A 73 -0.12 4.75 -3.41
N ILE A 74 -0.92 4.89 -2.37
CA ILE A 74 -2.29 5.41 -2.45
C ILE A 74 -2.36 6.74 -1.70
N VAL A 75 -2.75 7.81 -2.39
CA VAL A 75 -2.86 9.17 -1.84
C VAL A 75 -4.31 9.66 -1.85
N ASP A 76 -4.54 10.85 -1.31
CA ASP A 76 -5.82 11.57 -1.34
C ASP A 76 -7.01 10.79 -0.74
N ILE A 77 -6.73 9.99 0.30
CA ILE A 77 -7.74 9.24 1.03
C ILE A 77 -8.40 10.16 2.07
N CYS A 78 -9.51 10.79 1.68
CA CYS A 78 -10.24 11.75 2.52
C CYS A 78 -11.58 11.15 3.01
N PRO A 79 -11.60 10.37 4.10
CA PRO A 79 -12.83 9.83 4.68
C PRO A 79 -13.78 10.93 5.18
N GLU A 80 -15.07 10.72 4.92
CA GLU A 80 -16.16 11.59 5.40
C GLU A 80 -16.71 11.11 6.76
N ASP A 81 -16.54 9.82 7.05
CA ASP A 81 -17.04 9.17 8.26
C ASP A 81 -15.96 8.31 8.93
N GLY A 82 -16.24 7.87 10.16
CA GLY A 82 -15.31 7.10 10.98
C GLY A 82 -15.43 5.59 10.77
N ARG A 83 -16.00 5.11 9.67
CA ARG A 83 -16.13 3.67 9.42
C ARG A 83 -14.79 3.08 8.95
N ALA A 84 -14.63 1.79 9.16
CA ALA A 84 -13.42 1.08 8.77
C ALA A 84 -13.31 0.94 7.25
N TRP A 85 -12.17 1.34 6.72
CA TRP A 85 -11.75 1.07 5.35
C TRP A 85 -11.01 -0.27 5.31
N ARG A 86 -11.02 -0.96 4.17
CA ARG A 86 -10.27 -2.20 4.00
C ARG A 86 -9.10 -1.97 3.05
N TYR A 87 -7.90 -2.19 3.53
CA TYR A 87 -6.69 -2.17 2.76
C TYR A 87 -6.24 -3.59 2.46
N GLU A 88 -5.98 -3.91 1.20
CA GLU A 88 -5.48 -5.20 0.76
C GLU A 88 -4.08 -5.05 0.18
N LEU A 89 -3.16 -5.84 0.72
CA LEU A 89 -1.82 -6.03 0.20
C LEU A 89 -1.77 -7.37 -0.51
N VAL A 90 -1.24 -7.40 -1.72
CA VAL A 90 -1.05 -8.64 -2.49
C VAL A 90 0.40 -8.70 -2.96
N LEU A 91 1.09 -9.80 -2.63
CA LEU A 91 2.42 -10.05 -3.17
C LEU A 91 2.26 -10.89 -4.44
N TYR A 92 2.35 -10.25 -5.61
CA TYR A 92 2.13 -10.93 -6.88
C TYR A 92 3.26 -11.86 -7.29
N ARG A 93 4.48 -11.59 -6.81
CA ARG A 93 5.67 -12.37 -7.13
C ARG A 93 6.67 -12.35 -5.98
N GLY A 94 7.22 -13.53 -5.66
CA GLY A 94 8.23 -13.70 -4.62
C GLY A 94 7.64 -13.94 -3.23
N SER A 95 8.45 -13.76 -2.19
CA SER A 95 8.02 -13.92 -0.80
C SER A 95 8.84 -13.02 0.12
N GLY A 96 8.25 -12.60 1.23
CA GLY A 96 8.97 -11.91 2.30
C GLY A 96 8.13 -10.87 3.03
N ALA A 97 8.82 -10.06 3.83
CA ALA A 97 8.23 -8.98 4.60
C ALA A 97 7.80 -7.82 3.69
N VAL A 98 6.50 -7.53 3.68
CA VAL A 98 5.92 -6.32 3.12
C VAL A 98 5.66 -5.35 4.27
N HIS A 99 6.28 -4.18 4.20
CA HIS A 99 6.08 -3.13 5.17
C HIS A 99 5.03 -2.13 4.67
N TRP A 100 4.25 -1.54 5.56
CA TRP A 100 3.31 -0.50 5.17
C TRP A 100 3.14 0.58 6.23
N GLN A 101 2.77 1.77 5.79
CA GLN A 101 2.55 2.91 6.68
C GLN A 101 1.42 3.80 6.17
N LEU A 102 0.64 4.28 7.12
CA LEU A 102 -0.39 5.30 6.95
C LEU A 102 0.14 6.63 7.48
N TRP A 103 0.05 7.69 6.68
CA TRP A 103 0.28 9.06 7.12
C TRP A 103 -1.02 9.85 7.07
N SER A 104 -1.26 10.65 8.11
CA SER A 104 -2.29 11.69 8.08
C SER A 104 -1.70 13.00 7.61
N ASP A 105 -2.57 13.91 7.18
CA ASP A 105 -2.20 15.27 6.80
C ASP A 105 -1.28 15.28 5.56
N SER A 106 -1.45 14.29 4.67
CA SER A 106 -0.87 14.36 3.33
C SER A 106 -1.46 15.62 2.68
N PRO A 107 -0.62 16.54 2.15
CA PRO A 107 -1.15 17.58 1.27
C PRO A 107 -1.93 16.86 0.19
N THR A 108 -3.17 17.29 -0.05
CA THR A 108 -3.86 16.91 -1.28
C THR A 108 -2.88 17.24 -2.40
N LEU A 109 -2.48 16.25 -3.21
CA LEU A 109 -1.73 16.59 -4.40
C LEU A 109 -2.63 17.56 -5.17
N PRO A 110 -2.15 18.77 -5.54
CA PRO A 110 -2.97 19.65 -6.34
C PRO A 110 -3.39 18.86 -7.57
N ASP A 111 -4.70 18.79 -7.83
CA ASP A 111 -5.25 18.22 -9.05
C ASP A 111 -4.40 18.77 -10.19
N GLY A 112 -3.65 17.90 -10.85
CA GLY A 112 -2.84 18.27 -11.99
C GLY A 112 -3.79 18.77 -13.07
N THR A 113 -4.01 20.07 -13.13
CA THR A 113 -4.57 20.74 -14.30
C THR A 113 -3.57 20.56 -15.43
N GLU A 114 -3.83 19.59 -16.30
CA GLU A 114 -3.47 19.67 -17.71
C GLU A 114 -4.25 20.79 -18.41
#